data_AF-A0A926AZ41-F1
#
_entry.id   AF-A0A926AZ41-F1
#
_cell.length_a   1.000
_cell.length_b   1.000
_cell.length_c   1.000
_cell.angle_alpha   90.00
_cell.angle_beta   90.00
_cell.angle_gamma   90.00
#
_symmetry.space_group_name_H-M   'P 1'
#
loop_
_entity.id
_entity.type
_entity.pdbx_description
1 polymer ?
#
loop_
_entity_poly.entity_id
_entity_poly.type
_entity_poly.pdbx_seq_one_letter_code
_entity_poly.pdbx_strand_id
1 'polypeptide(L)'
;VQAARSGRQNIAEGSRASATTSQTELRLVNVARASLEELLLDYEDYLRHRRLPQWAMDGPQASAVRAVPRTFKKDPSDQTNLTDLTDSGRWALYAPWLEAPEAATRANAIICLIHQANFLLDRQITALEAAFVEGGGYSEKLATERLRYRSKDRTDQTDPSDLTPPKCRLCGGIMALRTAKGGKSPGSQFWGCAQYPECKGTLPL
;
A
#
# COMPACT_ATOMS: atom_id res chain seq x y z
N VAL A 1 -12.34 -18.80 4.72
CA VAL A 1 -12.43 -17.87 5.89
C VAL A 1 -11.19 -16.98 6.04
N GLN A 2 -9.97 -17.49 5.82
CA GLN A 2 -8.74 -16.70 5.97
C GLN A 2 -8.65 -15.53 4.98
N ALA A 3 -8.98 -15.74 3.70
CA ALA A 3 -8.97 -14.73 2.65
C ALA A 3 -9.83 -13.49 2.98
N ALA A 4 -11.06 -13.69 3.46
CA ALA A 4 -11.96 -12.60 3.86
C ALA A 4 -11.39 -11.74 5.01
N ARG A 5 -10.79 -12.38 6.03
CA ARG A 5 -10.15 -11.67 7.13
C ARG A 5 -8.93 -10.90 6.65
N SER A 6 -8.07 -11.56 5.89
CA SER A 6 -6.84 -10.98 5.33
C SER A 6 -7.15 -9.77 4.46
N GLY A 7 -8.12 -9.88 3.55
CA GLY A 7 -8.55 -8.79 2.68
C GLY A 7 -8.96 -7.55 3.47
N ARG A 8 -9.90 -7.69 4.40
CA ARG A 8 -10.36 -6.58 5.25
C ARG A 8 -9.21 -5.96 6.08
N GLN A 9 -8.38 -6.79 6.70
CA GLN A 9 -7.28 -6.31 7.56
C GLN A 9 -6.27 -5.50 6.77
N ASN A 10 -5.84 -6.00 5.61
CA ASN A 10 -4.87 -5.31 4.76
C ASN A 10 -5.41 -3.98 4.20
N ILE A 11 -6.72 -3.87 3.91
CA ILE A 11 -7.34 -2.58 3.54
C ILE A 11 -7.20 -1.59 4.69
N ALA A 12 -7.61 -1.98 5.90
CA ALA A 12 -7.57 -1.09 7.06
C ALA A 12 -6.13 -0.69 7.45
N GLU A 13 -5.20 -1.64 7.42
CA GLU A 13 -3.79 -1.40 7.70
C GLU A 13 -3.14 -0.52 6.63
N GLY A 14 -3.43 -0.77 5.35
CA GLY A 14 -2.98 0.05 4.22
C GLY A 14 -3.42 1.50 4.37
N SER A 15 -4.71 1.73 4.64
CA SER A 15 -5.24 3.08 4.88
C SER A 15 -4.57 3.79 6.06
N ARG A 16 -4.20 3.07 7.13
CA ARG A 16 -3.45 3.64 8.26
C ARG A 16 -1.98 3.92 7.93
N ALA A 17 -1.37 3.09 7.08
CA ALA A 17 0.01 3.23 6.63
C ALA A 17 0.19 4.41 5.64
N SER A 18 -0.89 4.85 4.97
CA SER A 18 -0.86 6.01 4.04
C SER A 18 -0.20 7.25 4.65
N ALA A 19 -0.40 7.46 5.97
CA ALA A 19 0.17 8.59 6.70
C ALA A 19 1.70 8.52 6.89
N THR A 20 2.31 7.34 6.74
CA THR A 20 3.72 7.10 7.09
C THR A 20 4.55 6.49 5.96
N THR A 21 3.95 5.75 5.03
CA THR A 21 4.69 5.10 3.93
C THR A 21 3.76 4.69 2.80
N SER A 22 3.85 5.42 1.69
CA SER A 22 3.13 5.12 0.43
C SER A 22 3.49 3.75 -0.14
N GLN A 23 4.72 3.25 0.08
CA GLN A 23 5.13 1.93 -0.36
C GLN A 23 4.41 0.82 0.40
N THR A 24 4.27 0.98 1.72
CA THR A 24 3.56 -0.02 2.54
C THR A 24 2.07 0.02 2.28
N GLU A 25 1.48 1.21 2.11
CA GLU A 25 0.09 1.36 1.69
C GLU A 25 -0.15 0.59 0.38
N LEU A 26 0.61 0.89 -0.68
CA LEU A 26 0.47 0.23 -1.98
C LEU A 26 0.63 -1.30 -1.86
N ARG A 27 1.62 -1.76 -1.09
CA ARG A 27 1.82 -3.20 -0.86
C ARG A 27 0.60 -3.84 -0.19
N LEU A 28 0.09 -3.26 0.89
CA LEU A 28 -1.03 -3.84 1.65
C LEU A 28 -2.32 -3.82 0.82
N VAL A 29 -2.58 -2.76 0.07
CA VAL A 29 -3.75 -2.70 -0.83
C VAL A 29 -3.65 -3.79 -1.92
N ASN A 30 -2.46 -4.05 -2.46
CA ASN A 30 -2.23 -5.17 -3.38
C ASN A 30 -2.50 -6.55 -2.72
N VAL A 31 -2.03 -6.76 -1.47
CA VAL A 31 -2.34 -8.00 -0.74
C VAL A 31 -3.85 -8.16 -0.49
N ALA A 32 -4.54 -7.07 -0.18
CA ALA A 32 -5.99 -7.08 -0.01
C ALA A 32 -6.70 -7.50 -1.29
N ARG A 33 -6.29 -6.93 -2.44
CA ARG A 33 -6.86 -7.26 -3.76
C ARG A 33 -6.66 -8.73 -4.12
N ALA A 34 -5.48 -9.29 -3.85
CA ALA A 34 -5.22 -10.71 -4.05
C ALA A 34 -6.06 -11.59 -3.12
N SER A 35 -6.18 -11.22 -1.84
CA SER A 35 -7.01 -11.94 -0.87
C SER A 35 -8.49 -11.97 -1.27
N LEU A 36 -9.01 -10.89 -1.87
CA LEU A 36 -10.39 -10.87 -2.35
C LEU A 36 -10.60 -11.66 -3.65
N GLU A 37 -9.57 -11.80 -4.49
CA GLU A 37 -9.61 -12.72 -5.64
C GLU A 37 -9.67 -14.18 -5.19
N GLU A 38 -8.88 -14.56 -4.18
CA GLU A 38 -8.96 -15.89 -3.58
C GLU A 38 -10.36 -16.15 -3.00
N LEU A 39 -10.92 -15.16 -2.28
CA LEU A 39 -12.27 -15.27 -1.73
C LEU A 39 -13.34 -15.37 -2.83
N LEU A 40 -13.16 -14.71 -3.97
CA LEU A 40 -14.06 -14.83 -5.12
C LEU A 40 -14.09 -16.28 -5.61
N LEU A 41 -12.91 -16.86 -5.85
CA LEU A 41 -12.76 -18.24 -6.28
C LEU A 41 -13.38 -19.22 -5.27
N ASP A 42 -13.19 -19.01 -3.97
CA ASP A 42 -13.83 -19.81 -2.91
C ASP A 42 -15.35 -19.88 -3.06
N TYR A 43 -16.01 -18.75 -3.37
CA TYR A 43 -17.47 -18.69 -3.52
C TYR A 43 -17.94 -19.28 -4.85
N GLU A 44 -17.19 -19.10 -5.93
CA GLU A 44 -17.48 -19.73 -7.22
C GLU A 44 -17.35 -21.26 -7.13
N ASP A 45 -16.31 -21.75 -6.47
CA ASP A 45 -16.10 -23.17 -6.18
C ASP A 45 -17.20 -23.72 -5.27
N TYR A 46 -17.61 -22.96 -4.25
CA TYR A 46 -18.74 -23.33 -3.39
C TYR A 46 -20.03 -23.57 -4.19
N LEU A 47 -20.35 -22.65 -5.12
CA LEU A 47 -21.51 -22.80 -5.99
C LEU A 47 -21.36 -24.02 -6.92
N ARG A 48 -20.19 -24.15 -7.57
CA ARG A 48 -19.91 -25.23 -8.54
C ARG A 48 -19.97 -26.61 -7.92
N HIS A 49 -19.28 -26.83 -6.80
CA HIS A 49 -19.23 -28.12 -6.11
C HIS A 49 -20.60 -28.58 -5.61
N ARG A 50 -21.49 -27.62 -5.29
CA ARG A 50 -22.85 -27.90 -4.81
C ARG A 50 -23.90 -27.86 -5.91
N ARG A 51 -23.50 -27.64 -7.17
CA ARG A 51 -24.40 -27.51 -8.33
C ARG A 51 -25.47 -26.42 -8.13
N LEU A 52 -25.09 -25.34 -7.43
CA LEU A 52 -25.95 -24.19 -7.21
C LEU A 52 -25.79 -23.19 -8.37
N PRO A 53 -26.85 -22.48 -8.76
CA PRO A 53 -26.78 -21.52 -9.86
C PRO A 53 -25.92 -20.32 -9.47
N GLN A 54 -25.04 -19.91 -10.38
CA GLN A 54 -24.39 -18.61 -10.34
C GLN A 54 -25.22 -17.60 -11.13
N TRP A 55 -25.41 -16.40 -10.60
CA TRP A 55 -26.14 -15.34 -11.29
C TRP A 55 -25.37 -14.85 -12.51
N ALA A 56 -26.09 -14.57 -13.59
CA ALA A 56 -25.54 -13.81 -14.70
C ALA A 56 -25.10 -12.42 -14.20
N MET A 57 -24.00 -11.91 -14.74
CA MET A 57 -23.43 -10.63 -14.34
C MET A 57 -24.42 -9.48 -14.46
N ASP A 58 -25.28 -9.48 -15.48
CA ASP A 58 -26.32 -8.51 -15.77
C ASP A 58 -27.72 -8.92 -15.27
N GLY A 59 -27.81 -10.06 -14.58
CA GLY A 59 -29.06 -10.58 -14.04
C GLY A 59 -29.72 -9.62 -13.03
N PRO A 60 -31.04 -9.70 -12.84
CA PRO A 60 -31.79 -8.75 -12.02
C PRO A 60 -31.32 -8.75 -10.55
N GLN A 61 -31.01 -9.92 -9.98
CA GLN A 61 -30.55 -10.02 -8.59
C GLN A 61 -29.13 -9.43 -8.42
N ALA A 62 -28.19 -9.75 -9.32
CA ALA A 62 -26.84 -9.18 -9.29
C ALA A 62 -26.86 -7.66 -9.48
N SER A 63 -27.70 -7.16 -10.40
CA SER A 63 -27.90 -5.73 -10.62
C SER A 63 -28.52 -5.03 -9.42
N ALA A 64 -29.49 -5.65 -8.74
CA ALA A 64 -30.10 -5.09 -7.54
C ALA A 64 -29.10 -4.95 -6.38
N VAL A 65 -28.27 -5.97 -6.12
CA VAL A 65 -27.19 -5.87 -5.11
C VAL A 65 -26.23 -4.72 -5.44
N ARG A 66 -25.79 -4.64 -6.70
CA ARG A 66 -24.85 -3.58 -7.13
C ARG A 66 -25.45 -2.17 -7.12
N ALA A 67 -26.78 -2.06 -7.22
CA ALA A 67 -27.48 -0.79 -7.19
C ALA A 67 -27.61 -0.21 -5.79
N VAL A 68 -27.49 -1.02 -4.72
CA VAL A 68 -27.68 -0.59 -3.32
C VAL A 68 -26.96 0.72 -2.99
N PRO A 69 -25.65 0.92 -3.31
CA PRO A 69 -24.97 2.18 -2.99
C PRO A 69 -25.56 3.42 -3.68
N ARG A 70 -26.29 3.24 -4.78
CA ARG A 70 -26.92 4.33 -5.55
C ARG A 70 -28.37 4.56 -5.15
N THR A 71 -29.06 3.52 -4.68
CA THR A 71 -30.52 3.53 -4.47
C THR A 71 -30.93 3.48 -3.01
N PHE A 72 -30.00 3.35 -2.06
CA PHE A 72 -30.34 3.31 -0.63
C PHE A 72 -30.94 4.64 -0.13
N LYS A 73 -30.69 5.74 -0.84
CA LYS A 73 -31.28 7.05 -0.55
C LYS A 73 -32.73 7.08 -1.02
N LYS A 74 -33.64 7.33 -0.08
CA LYS A 74 -35.06 7.54 -0.39
C LYS A 74 -35.34 8.97 -0.85
N ASP A 75 -34.60 9.93 -0.31
CA ASP A 75 -34.67 11.34 -0.65
C ASP A 75 -33.41 11.76 -1.44
N PRO A 76 -33.53 12.27 -2.67
CA PRO A 76 -32.40 12.76 -3.45
C PRO A 76 -31.63 13.92 -2.79
N SER A 77 -32.25 14.66 -1.87
CA SER A 77 -31.60 15.74 -1.12
C SER A 77 -30.76 15.23 0.07
N ASP A 78 -30.86 13.94 0.39
CA ASP A 78 -30.11 13.31 1.47
C ASP A 78 -28.62 13.23 1.13
N GLN A 79 -27.80 13.95 1.90
CA GLN A 79 -26.34 13.96 1.76
C GLN A 79 -25.65 12.77 2.44
N THR A 80 -26.38 11.95 3.21
CA THR A 80 -25.85 10.79 3.93
C THR A 80 -25.13 9.84 2.97
N ASN A 81 -23.90 9.47 3.30
CA ASN A 81 -23.13 8.45 2.61
C ASN A 81 -23.26 7.10 3.31
N LEU A 82 -22.96 5.99 2.63
CA LEU A 82 -22.97 4.66 3.27
C LEU A 82 -22.02 4.57 4.47
N THR A 83 -20.95 5.38 4.47
CA THR A 83 -20.00 5.49 5.57
C THR A 83 -20.60 6.09 6.83
N ASP A 84 -21.66 6.89 6.69
CA ASP A 84 -22.33 7.58 7.80
C ASP A 84 -23.32 6.66 8.52
N LEU A 85 -23.70 5.56 7.87
CA LEU A 85 -24.53 4.52 8.48
C LEU A 85 -23.73 3.72 9.52
N THR A 86 -24.44 3.14 10.50
CA THR A 86 -23.86 2.13 11.38
C THR A 86 -23.60 0.83 10.63
N ASP A 87 -22.79 -0.07 11.20
CA ASP A 87 -22.61 -1.42 10.64
C ASP A 87 -23.96 -2.14 10.48
N SER A 88 -24.83 -2.03 11.48
CA SER A 88 -26.19 -2.57 11.43
C SER A 88 -27.03 -1.93 10.32
N GLY A 89 -26.94 -0.61 10.13
CA GLY A 89 -27.61 0.11 9.06
C GLY A 89 -27.15 -0.35 7.67
N ARG A 90 -25.84 -0.51 7.46
CA ARG A 90 -25.30 -1.08 6.21
C ARG A 90 -25.74 -2.51 6.01
N TRP A 91 -25.71 -3.34 7.05
CA TRP A 91 -26.14 -4.74 6.99
C TRP A 91 -27.60 -4.85 6.56
N ALA A 92 -28.49 -4.03 7.13
CA ALA A 92 -29.91 -4.03 6.80
C ALA A 92 -30.19 -3.78 5.31
N LEU A 93 -29.34 -3.00 4.61
CA LEU A 93 -29.48 -2.77 3.16
C LEU A 93 -29.25 -4.03 2.33
N TYR A 94 -28.39 -4.94 2.80
CA TYR A 94 -28.03 -6.18 2.11
C TYR A 94 -28.71 -7.43 2.70
N ALA A 95 -29.36 -7.31 3.85
CA ALA A 95 -30.08 -8.38 4.53
C ALA A 95 -31.03 -9.19 3.61
N PRO A 96 -31.77 -8.59 2.65
CA PRO A 96 -32.63 -9.35 1.73
C PRO A 96 -31.90 -10.45 0.95
N TRP A 97 -30.58 -10.31 0.72
CA TRP A 97 -29.77 -11.33 0.07
C TRP A 97 -28.86 -12.09 1.03
N LEU A 98 -28.27 -11.42 2.02
CA LEU A 98 -27.31 -12.03 2.95
C LEU A 98 -27.99 -12.94 3.99
N GLU A 99 -29.27 -12.71 4.28
CA GLU A 99 -30.08 -13.54 5.19
C GLU A 99 -31.10 -14.40 4.45
N ALA A 100 -31.05 -14.43 3.12
CA ALA A 100 -31.91 -15.28 2.31
C ALA A 100 -31.75 -16.75 2.72
N PRO A 101 -32.82 -17.56 2.75
CA PRO A 101 -32.73 -18.96 3.16
C PRO A 101 -31.85 -19.79 2.20
N GLU A 102 -31.83 -19.46 0.90
CA GLU A 102 -31.03 -20.14 -0.10
C GLU A 102 -29.55 -19.77 0.00
N ALA A 103 -28.71 -20.78 0.17
CA ALA A 103 -27.25 -20.60 0.18
C ALA A 103 -26.71 -20.01 -1.14
N ALA A 104 -27.37 -20.33 -2.27
CA ALA A 104 -27.02 -19.77 -3.57
C ALA A 104 -27.20 -18.25 -3.60
N THR A 105 -28.30 -17.73 -3.06
CA THR A 105 -28.58 -16.29 -2.99
C THR A 105 -27.50 -15.56 -2.18
N ARG A 106 -27.18 -16.10 -1.00
CA ARG A 106 -26.13 -15.53 -0.13
C ARG A 106 -24.77 -15.51 -0.83
N ALA A 107 -24.34 -16.63 -1.41
CA ALA A 107 -23.06 -16.74 -2.10
C ALA A 107 -22.95 -15.79 -3.30
N ASN A 108 -23.99 -15.71 -4.14
CA ASN A 108 -24.00 -14.80 -5.29
C ASN A 108 -24.00 -13.33 -4.89
N ALA A 109 -24.70 -12.96 -3.81
CA ALA A 109 -24.64 -11.61 -3.29
C ALA A 109 -23.24 -11.24 -2.79
N ILE A 110 -22.55 -12.17 -2.12
CA ILE A 110 -21.16 -11.97 -1.68
C ILE A 110 -20.22 -11.84 -2.89
N ILE A 111 -20.38 -12.65 -3.93
CA ILE A 111 -19.64 -12.49 -5.20
C ILE A 111 -19.82 -11.08 -5.77
N CYS A 112 -21.05 -10.55 -5.81
CA CYS A 112 -21.31 -9.19 -6.28
C CYS A 112 -20.55 -8.14 -5.45
N LEU A 113 -20.56 -8.28 -4.12
CA LEU A 113 -19.84 -7.38 -3.22
C LEU A 113 -18.32 -7.45 -3.39
N ILE A 114 -17.78 -8.66 -3.60
CA ILE A 114 -16.35 -8.86 -3.88
C ILE A 114 -15.95 -8.18 -5.18
N HIS A 115 -16.72 -8.33 -6.25
CA HIS A 115 -16.45 -7.62 -7.52
C HIS A 115 -16.46 -6.10 -7.34
N GLN A 116 -17.41 -5.56 -6.58
CA GLN A 116 -17.45 -4.11 -6.30
C GLN A 116 -16.22 -3.65 -5.50
N ALA A 117 -15.83 -4.42 -4.48
CA ALA A 117 -14.63 -4.13 -3.70
C ALA A 117 -13.37 -4.20 -4.56
N ASN A 118 -13.20 -5.23 -5.38
CA ASN A 118 -12.08 -5.38 -6.31
C ASN A 118 -11.99 -4.22 -7.30
N PHE A 119 -13.11 -3.81 -7.90
CA PHE A 119 -13.14 -2.65 -8.80
C PHE A 119 -12.66 -1.36 -8.12
N LEU A 120 -13.08 -1.13 -6.87
CA LEU A 120 -12.63 0.05 -6.11
C LEU A 120 -11.15 -0.04 -5.73
N LEU A 121 -10.67 -1.23 -5.34
CA LEU A 121 -9.27 -1.47 -5.02
C LEU A 121 -8.37 -1.28 -6.26
N ASP A 122 -8.77 -1.77 -7.42
CA ASP A 122 -8.00 -1.62 -8.67
C ASP A 122 -7.80 -0.13 -9.02
N ARG A 123 -8.85 0.68 -8.83
CA ARG A 123 -8.76 2.14 -9.01
C ARG A 123 -7.88 2.80 -7.95
N GLN A 124 -7.97 2.37 -6.70
CA GLN A 124 -7.12 2.88 -5.62
C GLN A 124 -5.65 2.55 -5.87
N ILE A 125 -5.33 1.32 -6.28
CA ILE A 125 -3.97 0.90 -6.65
C ILE A 125 -3.45 1.79 -7.78
N THR A 126 -4.23 1.94 -8.87
CA THR A 126 -3.84 2.79 -10.00
C THR A 126 -3.55 4.24 -9.56
N ALA A 127 -4.37 4.81 -8.68
CA ALA A 127 -4.18 6.15 -8.16
C ALA A 127 -2.95 6.27 -7.24
N LEU A 128 -2.71 5.27 -6.40
CA LEU A 128 -1.54 5.21 -5.52
C LEU A 128 -0.24 5.06 -6.32
N GLU A 129 -0.25 4.25 -7.38
CA GLU A 129 0.89 4.08 -8.29
C GLU A 129 1.21 5.41 -9.01
N ALA A 130 0.20 6.09 -9.55
CA ALA A 130 0.38 7.40 -10.18
C ALA A 130 0.95 8.43 -9.19
N ALA A 131 0.38 8.51 -7.99
CA ALA A 131 0.85 9.42 -6.94
C ALA A 131 2.28 9.11 -6.48
N PHE A 132 2.65 7.83 -6.44
CA PHE A 132 4.01 7.39 -6.11
C PHE A 132 5.02 7.82 -7.18
N VAL A 133 4.67 7.68 -8.47
CA VAL A 133 5.51 8.09 -9.60
C VAL A 133 5.68 9.62 -9.65
N GLU A 134 4.60 10.39 -9.50
CA GLU A 134 4.65 11.85 -9.58
C GLU A 134 5.29 12.51 -8.35
N GLY A 135 4.94 12.02 -7.16
CA GLY A 135 5.29 12.66 -5.90
C GLY A 135 6.56 12.12 -5.24
N GLY A 136 7.09 10.99 -5.72
CA GLY A 136 8.13 10.23 -5.04
C GLY A 136 7.65 9.58 -3.73
N GLY A 137 8.43 8.62 -3.24
CA GLY A 137 8.11 7.92 -1.99
C GLY A 137 8.19 8.82 -0.75
N TYR A 138 7.47 8.49 0.32
CA TYR A 138 7.58 9.22 1.60
C TYR A 138 9.03 9.32 2.13
N SER A 139 9.83 8.26 1.94
CA SER A 139 11.26 8.26 2.27
C SER A 139 12.08 9.27 1.47
N GLU A 140 11.76 9.48 0.19
CA GLU A 140 12.42 10.48 -0.66
C GLU A 140 12.04 11.90 -0.23
N LYS A 141 10.78 12.11 0.17
CA LYS A 141 10.32 13.38 0.76
C LYS A 141 11.04 13.68 2.07
N LEU A 142 11.15 12.70 2.97
CA LEU A 142 11.91 12.86 4.21
C LEU A 142 13.40 13.09 3.97
N ALA A 143 14.00 12.42 2.98
CA ALA A 143 15.39 12.66 2.60
C ALA A 143 15.58 14.10 2.10
N THR A 144 14.65 14.59 1.28
CA THR A 144 14.63 15.98 0.80
C THR A 144 14.51 16.97 1.96
N GLU A 145 13.61 16.74 2.92
CA GLU A 145 13.47 17.65 4.06
C GLU A 145 14.62 17.57 5.04
N ARG A 146 15.27 16.41 5.20
CA ARG A 146 16.53 16.30 5.92
C ARG A 146 17.62 17.16 5.29
N LEU A 147 17.76 17.13 3.96
CA LEU A 147 18.71 17.99 3.25
C LEU A 147 18.38 19.48 3.42
N ARG A 148 17.09 19.85 3.35
CA ARG A 148 16.66 21.25 3.59
C ARG A 148 16.94 21.71 5.01
N TYR A 149 16.64 20.88 6.01
CA TYR A 149 16.93 21.20 7.41
C TYR A 149 18.44 21.40 7.63
N ARG A 150 19.27 20.48 7.11
CA ARG A 150 20.74 20.61 7.14
C ARG A 150 21.23 21.88 6.45
N SER A 151 20.65 22.27 5.33
CA SER A 151 21.03 23.50 4.62
C SER A 151 20.72 24.80 5.39
N LYS A 152 19.74 24.76 6.31
CA LYS A 152 19.40 25.89 7.19
C LYS A 152 20.33 25.97 8.41
N ASP A 153 20.90 24.84 8.81
CA ASP A 153 21.79 24.71 9.98
C ASP A 153 23.26 24.60 9.57
N ARG A 154 23.73 25.51 8.68
CA ARG A 154 25.13 25.54 8.18
C ARG A 154 26.18 25.88 9.26
N THR A 155 25.76 26.11 10.50
CA THR A 155 26.65 26.49 11.62
C THR A 155 27.09 25.32 12.48
N ASP A 156 26.47 24.14 12.34
CA ASP A 156 26.91 22.95 13.06
C ASP A 156 27.94 22.14 12.24
N GLN A 157 29.21 22.58 12.28
CA GLN A 157 30.33 21.91 11.62
C GLN A 157 30.74 20.56 12.26
N THR A 158 29.89 19.95 13.07
CA THR A 158 30.23 18.71 13.79
C THR A 158 29.88 17.43 13.03
N ASP A 159 29.24 17.50 11.85
CA ASP A 159 28.93 16.33 11.00
C ASP A 159 30.04 16.09 9.95
N PRO A 160 30.82 14.98 10.05
CA PRO A 160 31.88 14.64 9.10
C PRO A 160 31.42 14.42 7.65
N SER A 161 30.11 14.35 7.39
CA SER A 161 29.55 14.19 6.04
C SER A 161 29.54 15.48 5.20
N ASP A 162 29.79 16.65 5.80
CA ASP A 162 29.92 17.94 5.10
C ASP A 162 31.35 18.24 4.60
N LEU A 163 32.30 17.33 4.86
CA LEU A 163 33.67 17.48 4.40
C LEU A 163 33.75 17.30 2.88
N THR A 164 34.35 18.27 2.21
CA THR A 164 34.57 18.22 0.76
C THR A 164 35.46 17.02 0.43
N PRO A 165 35.00 16.04 -0.38
CA PRO A 165 35.75 14.80 -0.57
C PRO A 165 37.09 15.06 -1.27
N PRO A 166 38.23 14.64 -0.71
CA PRO A 166 39.53 14.83 -1.34
C PRO A 166 39.68 13.94 -2.58
N LYS A 167 40.59 14.32 -3.48
CA LYS A 167 41.02 13.45 -4.58
C LYS A 167 41.99 12.39 -4.08
N CYS A 168 41.83 11.16 -4.56
CA CYS A 168 42.70 10.05 -4.26
C CYS A 168 44.11 10.30 -4.78
N ARG A 169 45.13 10.12 -3.92
CA ARG A 169 46.54 10.31 -4.30
C ARG A 169 47.09 9.26 -5.26
N LEU A 170 46.38 8.13 -5.44
CA LEU A 170 46.81 7.04 -6.32
C LEU A 170 46.23 7.14 -7.74
N CYS A 171 44.94 7.49 -7.87
CA CYS A 171 44.25 7.51 -9.17
C CYS A 171 43.61 8.85 -9.52
N GLY A 172 43.65 9.85 -8.64
CA GLY A 172 43.00 11.14 -8.82
C GLY A 172 41.47 11.15 -8.71
N GLY A 173 40.83 9.98 -8.56
CA GLY A 173 39.38 9.84 -8.40
C GLY A 173 38.86 10.36 -7.07
N ILE A 174 37.55 10.62 -6.98
CA ILE A 174 36.91 11.08 -5.73
C ILE A 174 36.98 10.01 -4.63
N MET A 175 37.06 10.45 -3.38
CA MET A 175 37.05 9.57 -2.21
C MET A 175 35.69 9.61 -1.51
N ALA A 176 35.33 8.53 -0.84
CA ALA A 176 34.11 8.40 -0.05
C ALA A 176 34.47 8.19 1.42
N LEU A 177 33.69 8.77 2.33
CA LEU A 177 33.85 8.57 3.77
C LEU A 177 33.47 7.13 4.13
N ARG A 178 34.34 6.43 4.83
CA ARG A 178 34.14 5.03 5.25
C ARG A 178 34.45 4.89 6.73
N THR A 179 33.76 3.96 7.40
CA THR A 179 34.00 3.63 8.80
C THR A 179 34.70 2.28 8.91
N ALA A 180 35.79 2.22 9.68
CA ALA A 180 36.54 1.00 9.92
C ALA A 180 35.69 0.00 10.71
N LYS A 181 35.41 -1.16 10.11
CA LYS A 181 34.62 -2.23 10.77
C LYS A 181 35.45 -3.15 11.68
N GLY A 182 36.78 -3.05 11.66
CA GLY A 182 37.69 -3.85 12.50
C GLY A 182 39.16 -3.40 12.40
N GLY A 183 40.02 -3.86 13.30
CA GLY A 183 41.45 -3.48 13.39
C GLY A 183 41.79 -2.68 14.64
N LYS A 184 42.92 -1.94 14.63
CA LYS A 184 43.42 -1.16 15.77
C LYS A 184 42.53 0.03 16.18
N SER A 185 41.55 0.41 15.35
CA SER A 185 40.63 1.52 15.62
C SER A 185 39.24 1.28 15.02
N PRO A 186 38.46 0.31 15.52
CA PRO A 186 37.09 0.07 15.05
C PRO A 186 36.21 1.30 15.31
N GLY A 187 35.40 1.68 14.32
CA GLY A 187 34.53 2.86 14.41
C GLY A 187 35.18 4.18 13.97
N SER A 188 36.50 4.23 13.73
CA SER A 188 37.11 5.42 13.15
C SER A 188 36.69 5.61 11.70
N GLN A 189 36.48 6.87 11.30
CA GLN A 189 36.19 7.23 9.92
C GLN A 189 37.49 7.54 9.16
N PHE A 190 37.50 7.29 7.86
CA PHE A 190 38.60 7.63 6.95
C PHE A 190 38.07 7.78 5.53
N TRP A 191 38.83 8.45 4.67
CA TRP A 191 38.53 8.52 3.24
C TRP A 191 39.03 7.26 2.53
N GLY A 192 38.16 6.54 1.81
CA GLY A 192 38.54 5.46 0.91
C GLY A 192 38.18 5.78 -0.53
N CYS A 193 39.01 5.39 -1.49
CA CYS A 193 38.72 5.63 -2.91
C CYS A 193 37.35 5.05 -3.32
N ALA A 194 36.60 5.81 -4.12
CA ALA A 194 35.31 5.36 -4.66
C ALA A 194 35.46 4.19 -5.64
N GLN A 195 36.63 4.03 -6.27
CA GLN A 195 36.95 2.96 -7.21
C GLN A 195 37.44 1.66 -6.53
N TYR A 196 37.28 1.52 -5.21
CA TYR A 196 37.53 0.23 -4.55
C TYR A 196 36.62 -0.86 -5.15
N PRO A 197 37.12 -2.08 -5.46
CA PRO A 197 38.41 -2.64 -5.05
C PRO A 197 39.62 -2.33 -5.96
N GLU A 198 39.40 -1.76 -7.14
CA GLU A 198 40.42 -1.49 -8.15
C GLU A 198 41.47 -0.45 -7.70
N CYS A 199 41.05 0.51 -6.88
CA CYS A 199 41.95 1.44 -6.20
C CYS A 199 41.80 1.35 -4.68
N LYS A 200 42.88 1.00 -3.99
CA LYS A 200 42.95 0.86 -2.52
C LYS A 200 43.44 2.11 -1.80
N GLY A 201 43.39 3.27 -2.44
CA GLY A 201 43.83 4.53 -1.84
C GLY A 201 42.98 4.91 -0.63
N THR A 202 43.64 5.23 0.49
CA THR A 202 43.01 5.71 1.71
C THR A 202 43.69 6.99 2.20
N LEU A 203 42.95 7.83 2.92
CA LEU A 203 43.46 8.98 3.65
C LEU A 203 42.81 9.03 5.03
N PRO A 204 43.56 9.34 6.10
CA PRO A 204 42.96 9.63 7.40
C PRO A 204 42.08 10.88 7.29
N LEU A 205 41.10 10.99 8.20
CA LEU A 205 40.42 12.24 8.49
C LEU A 205 41.33 13.15 9.33
#